data_AF-C5D645-F1
#
_entry.id   AF-C5D645-F1
#
_cell.length_a   1.000
_cell.length_b   1.000
_cell.length_c   1.000
_cell.angle_alpha   90.00
_cell.angle_beta   90.00
_cell.angle_gamma   90.00
#
_symmetry.space_group_name_H-M   'P 1'
#
loop_
_entity.id
_entity.type
_entity.pdbx_description
1 polymer ?
#
loop_
_entity_poly.entity_id
_entity_poly.type
_entity_poly.pdbx_seq_one_letter_code
_entity_poly.pdbx_strand_id
1 'polypeptide(L)'
;MMSVWKKLKYALTNHCETRENHEDEQLRSRYYKATNNTVIQTVKELFTSSPDYELLSVSEERGEFSATTRRGKKVFIVVTVISVRPLETAVDFSVTTETTFLPFDFGRSRQVIIDLYHPWC
;
A
#
# COMPACT_ATOMS: atom_id res chain seq x y z
N MET A 1 5.04 1.24 -22.08
CA MET A 1 3.70 1.86 -22.01
C MET A 1 2.69 0.79 -21.62
N MET A 2 1.95 0.95 -20.52
CA MET A 2 0.96 -0.06 -20.10
C MET A 2 -0.19 -0.15 -21.11
N SER A 3 -0.66 -1.38 -21.36
CA SER A 3 -1.84 -1.65 -22.20
C SER A 3 -3.10 -0.98 -21.63
N VAL A 4 -3.93 -0.39 -22.49
CA VAL A 4 -5.20 0.28 -22.13
C VAL A 4 -6.13 -0.67 -21.34
N TRP A 5 -6.11 -1.95 -21.67
CA TRP A 5 -6.86 -3.00 -20.99
C TRP A 5 -6.47 -3.17 -19.52
N LYS A 6 -5.18 -3.01 -19.20
CA LYS A 6 -4.69 -3.09 -17.81
C LYS A 6 -5.20 -1.92 -16.97
N LYS A 7 -5.23 -0.71 -17.54
CA LYS A 7 -5.80 0.46 -16.86
C LYS A 7 -7.29 0.30 -16.61
N LEU A 8 -8.03 -0.27 -17.58
CA LEU A 8 -9.46 -0.52 -17.43
C LEU A 8 -9.75 -1.56 -16.34
N LYS A 9 -8.93 -2.61 -16.22
CA LYS A 9 -9.04 -3.61 -15.14
C LYS A 9 -9.06 -2.96 -13.76
N TYR A 10 -8.14 -2.03 -13.48
CA TYR A 10 -8.10 -1.34 -12.19
C TYR A 10 -9.27 -0.39 -11.97
N ALA A 11 -9.90 0.12 -13.03
CA ALA A 11 -11.08 0.97 -12.89
C ALA A 11 -12.33 0.18 -12.44
N LEU A 12 -12.37 -1.13 -12.72
CA LEU A 12 -13.50 -2.03 -12.47
C LEU A 12 -13.35 -2.87 -11.19
N THR A 13 -12.44 -2.48 -10.29
CA THR A 13 -12.27 -3.07 -8.96
C THR A 13 -12.23 -1.94 -7.92
N ASN A 14 -12.50 -2.27 -6.67
CA ASN A 14 -12.28 -1.38 -5.53
C ASN A 14 -11.07 -1.80 -4.69
N HIS A 15 -10.37 -2.85 -5.12
CA HIS A 15 -9.27 -3.45 -4.41
C HIS A 15 -8.03 -3.57 -5.30
N CYS A 16 -6.87 -3.29 -4.71
CA CYS A 16 -5.57 -3.51 -5.33
C CYS A 16 -4.56 -3.91 -4.26
N GLU A 17 -3.59 -4.75 -4.64
CA GLU A 17 -2.51 -5.19 -3.78
C GLU A 17 -1.18 -5.19 -4.53
N THR A 18 -0.09 -5.23 -3.77
CA THR A 18 1.25 -5.50 -4.31
C THR A 18 1.56 -6.98 -4.23
N ARG A 19 2.38 -7.47 -5.17
CA ARG A 19 2.90 -8.84 -5.15
C ARG A 19 4.16 -8.95 -6.00
N GLU A 20 4.98 -9.95 -5.73
CA GLU A 20 6.28 -10.14 -6.39
C GLU A 20 6.20 -10.04 -7.93
N ASN A 21 5.36 -10.88 -8.52
CA ASN A 21 5.17 -10.96 -9.97
C ASN A 21 3.93 -10.20 -10.43
N HIS A 22 3.75 -8.96 -9.94
CA HIS A 22 2.67 -8.10 -10.43
C HIS A 22 2.86 -7.74 -11.90
N GLU A 23 1.76 -7.77 -12.67
CA GLU A 23 1.73 -7.42 -14.10
C GLU A 23 1.93 -5.93 -14.40
N ASP A 24 1.91 -5.12 -13.35
CA ASP A 24 2.14 -3.68 -13.34
C ASP A 24 3.34 -3.47 -12.42
N GLU A 25 4.44 -2.99 -13.00
CA GLU A 25 5.73 -2.89 -12.32
C GLU A 25 5.68 -1.95 -11.12
N GLN A 26 4.76 -0.98 -11.13
CA GLN A 26 4.55 -0.06 -10.00
C GLN A 26 3.88 -0.72 -8.80
N LEU A 27 3.26 -1.88 -8.99
CA LEU A 27 2.58 -2.67 -7.97
C LEU A 27 3.37 -3.92 -7.59
N ARG A 28 4.63 -4.01 -7.98
CA ARG A 28 5.51 -5.08 -7.49
C ARG A 28 5.96 -4.78 -6.06
N SER A 29 6.08 -5.84 -5.27
CA SER A 29 6.67 -5.79 -3.93
C SER A 29 8.02 -5.10 -3.98
N ARG A 30 8.28 -4.18 -3.04
CA ARG A 30 9.53 -3.43 -2.98
C ARG A 30 10.40 -3.92 -1.85
N TYR A 31 11.69 -4.03 -2.14
CA TYR A 31 12.72 -4.51 -1.22
C TYR A 31 13.67 -3.38 -0.89
N TYR A 32 13.82 -3.09 0.40
CA TYR A 32 14.68 -2.02 0.89
C TYR A 32 15.86 -2.60 1.62
N LYS A 33 17.05 -2.03 1.38
CA LYS A 33 18.29 -2.40 2.04
C LYS A 33 18.35 -1.83 3.47
N ALA A 34 17.48 -2.32 4.33
CA ALA A 34 17.32 -1.86 5.71
C ALA A 34 16.91 -3.01 6.63
N THR A 35 17.13 -2.83 7.93
CA THR A 35 16.62 -3.76 8.94
C THR A 35 15.10 -3.64 9.06
N ASN A 36 14.45 -4.72 9.49
CA ASN A 36 13.01 -4.75 9.68
C ASN A 36 12.53 -3.64 10.64
N ASN A 37 13.25 -3.41 11.74
CA ASN A 37 12.92 -2.34 12.70
C ASN A 37 13.00 -0.94 12.05
N THR A 38 14.05 -0.67 11.26
CA THR A 38 14.17 0.60 10.53
C THR A 38 12.95 0.84 9.64
N VAL A 39 12.55 -0.16 8.85
CA VAL A 39 11.39 -0.04 7.95
C VAL A 39 10.08 0.10 8.72
N ILE A 40 9.89 -0.65 9.81
CA ILE A 40 8.73 -0.51 10.72
C ILE A 40 8.59 0.93 11.22
N GLN A 41 9.68 1.54 11.69
CA GLN A 41 9.64 2.93 12.16
C GLN A 41 9.30 3.91 11.05
N THR A 42 9.89 3.74 9.87
CA THR A 42 9.58 4.60 8.72
C THR A 42 8.11 4.46 8.27
N VAL A 43 7.54 3.25 8.30
CA VAL A 43 6.13 3.04 7.92
C VAL A 43 5.23 3.72 8.95
N LYS A 44 5.54 3.56 10.24
CA LYS A 44 4.82 4.21 11.32
C LYS A 44 4.85 5.74 11.16
N GLU A 45 6.03 6.30 10.90
CA GLU A 45 6.22 7.74 10.70
C GLU A 45 5.49 8.27 9.46
N LEU A 46 5.47 7.51 8.35
CA LEU A 46 4.70 7.86 7.16
C LEU A 46 3.21 8.10 7.48
N PHE A 47 2.60 7.20 8.25
CA PHE A 47 1.17 7.31 8.57
C PHE A 47 0.87 8.29 9.70
N THR A 48 1.77 8.46 10.68
CA THR A 48 1.54 9.39 11.80
C THR A 48 1.82 10.84 11.44
N SER A 49 2.78 11.10 10.54
CA SER A 49 3.11 12.46 10.07
C SER A 49 2.19 12.97 8.97
N SER A 50 1.52 12.06 8.24
CA SER A 50 0.63 12.45 7.15
C SER A 50 -0.70 13.01 7.68
N PRO A 51 -1.13 14.21 7.21
CA PRO A 51 -2.45 14.74 7.53
C PRO A 51 -3.59 14.02 6.78
N ASP A 52 -3.26 13.17 5.81
CA ASP A 52 -4.23 12.50 4.94
C ASP A 52 -4.66 11.13 5.49
N TYR A 53 -3.88 10.55 6.37
CA TYR A 53 -4.09 9.20 6.90
C TYR A 53 -4.25 9.16 8.42
N GLU A 54 -5.03 8.18 8.86
CA GLU A 54 -5.23 7.80 10.25
C GLU A 54 -4.76 6.36 10.42
N LEU A 55 -3.80 6.17 11.33
CA LEU A 55 -3.31 4.85 11.71
C LEU A 55 -4.32 4.21 12.68
N LEU A 56 -4.87 3.06 12.29
CA LEU A 56 -5.93 2.37 13.04
C LEU A 56 -5.36 1.31 13.99
N SER A 57 -4.38 0.54 13.53
CA SER A 57 -3.70 -0.46 14.36
C SER A 57 -2.26 -0.70 13.91
N VAL A 58 -1.45 -1.17 14.85
CA VAL A 58 -0.06 -1.57 14.62
C VAL A 58 0.20 -2.89 15.33
N SER A 59 0.71 -3.87 14.60
CA SER A 59 1.27 -5.12 15.12
C SER A 59 2.74 -5.20 14.72
N GLU A 60 3.61 -4.59 15.52
CA GLU A 60 5.06 -4.57 15.24
C GLU A 60 5.65 -5.99 15.23
N GLU A 61 5.13 -6.90 16.07
CA GLU A 61 5.52 -8.32 16.09
C GLU A 61 5.27 -9.03 14.75
N ARG A 62 4.15 -8.70 14.09
CA ARG A 62 3.76 -9.30 12.81
C ARG A 62 4.20 -8.45 11.61
N GLY A 63 4.79 -7.28 11.85
CA GLY A 63 5.11 -6.30 10.82
C GLY A 63 3.88 -5.77 10.09
N GLU A 64 2.70 -5.74 10.72
CA GLU A 64 1.44 -5.36 10.07
C GLU A 64 0.90 -4.03 10.61
N PHE A 65 0.45 -3.16 9.72
CA PHE A 65 -0.18 -1.87 10.04
C PHE A 65 -1.50 -1.77 9.30
N SER A 66 -2.51 -1.20 9.94
CA SER A 66 -3.73 -0.81 9.26
C SER A 66 -3.97 0.70 9.38
N ALA A 67 -4.40 1.31 8.28
CA ALA A 67 -4.64 2.74 8.20
C ALA A 67 -5.87 3.04 7.33
N THR A 68 -6.41 4.24 7.48
CA THR A 68 -7.47 4.75 6.63
C THR A 68 -7.25 6.21 6.26
N THR A 69 -7.90 6.67 5.20
CA THR A 69 -7.90 8.09 4.82
C THR A 69 -8.76 8.92 5.78
N ARG A 70 -8.25 10.04 6.28
CA ARG A 70 -9.00 10.96 7.16
C ARG A 70 -10.10 11.74 6.44
N ARG A 71 -9.90 12.01 5.14
CA ARG A 71 -10.77 12.88 4.34
C ARG A 71 -11.01 12.26 2.97
N GLY A 72 -12.12 12.66 2.34
CA GLY A 72 -12.51 12.14 1.03
C GLY A 72 -13.07 10.73 1.11
N LYS A 73 -12.92 9.97 0.02
CA LYS A 73 -13.42 8.60 -0.07
C LYS A 73 -12.63 7.70 0.87
N LYS A 74 -13.32 6.96 1.74
CA LYS A 74 -12.69 6.07 2.72
C LYS A 74 -11.95 4.93 2.02
N VAL A 75 -10.68 4.77 2.36
CA VAL A 75 -9.83 3.69 1.88
C VAL A 75 -9.29 2.96 3.12
N PHE A 76 -9.32 1.65 3.11
CA PHE A 76 -8.68 0.80 4.10
C PHE A 76 -7.37 0.28 3.52
N ILE A 77 -6.28 0.49 4.26
CA ILE A 77 -4.91 0.18 3.84
C ILE A 77 -4.35 -0.79 4.87
N VAL A 78 -3.83 -1.92 4.39
CA VAL A 78 -2.99 -2.84 5.17
C VAL A 78 -1.58 -2.76 4.60
N VAL A 79 -0.59 -2.61 5.49
CA VAL A 79 0.83 -2.61 5.13
C VAL A 79 1.49 -3.77 5.85
N THR A 80 2.27 -4.55 5.12
CA THR A 80 3.02 -5.68 5.66
C THR A 80 4.52 -5.45 5.43
N VAL A 81 5.31 -5.56 6.50
CA VAL A 81 6.75 -5.35 6.53
C VAL A 81 7.45 -6.66 6.91
N ILE A 82 8.15 -7.27 5.95
CA ILE A 82 8.70 -8.63 6.09
C ILE A 82 10.22 -8.59 5.95
N SER A 83 10.95 -9.04 6.97
CA SER A 83 12.41 -9.27 6.83
C SER A 83 12.64 -10.49 5.95
N VAL A 84 13.21 -10.30 4.76
CA VAL A 84 13.44 -11.41 3.81
C VAL A 84 14.80 -12.05 4.06
N ARG A 85 15.80 -11.23 4.37
CA ARG A 85 17.15 -11.65 4.79
C ARG A 85 17.82 -10.52 5.59
N PRO A 86 19.00 -10.72 6.19
CA PRO A 86 19.69 -9.64 6.90
C PRO A 86 19.87 -8.40 6.02
N LEU A 87 19.48 -7.24 6.55
CA LEU A 87 19.53 -5.94 5.87
C LEU A 87 18.69 -5.84 4.59
N GLU A 88 17.69 -6.71 4.42
CA GLU A 88 16.73 -6.61 3.32
C GLU A 88 15.31 -6.89 3.81
N THR A 89 14.44 -5.90 3.64
CA THR A 89 13.06 -5.93 4.13
C THR A 89 12.11 -5.56 3.00
N ALA A 90 11.10 -6.38 2.79
CA ALA A 90 10.02 -6.13 1.84
C ALA A 90 8.90 -5.30 2.49
N VAL A 91 8.27 -4.42 1.71
CA VAL A 91 7.04 -3.72 2.09
C VAL A 91 5.97 -3.96 1.04
N ASP A 92 4.86 -4.51 1.48
CA ASP A 92 3.68 -4.81 0.66
C ASP A 92 2.44 -4.08 1.17
N PHE A 93 1.52 -3.81 0.25
CA PHE A 93 0.29 -3.10 0.49
C PHE A 93 -0.92 -3.89 -0.01
N SER A 94 -1.99 -3.85 0.76
CA SER A 94 -3.32 -4.30 0.36
C SER A 94 -4.30 -3.16 0.61
N VAL A 95 -4.94 -2.65 -0.43
CA VAL A 95 -5.72 -1.41 -0.39
C VAL A 95 -7.11 -1.65 -0.93
N THR A 96 -8.12 -1.34 -0.11
CA THR A 96 -9.53 -1.45 -0.45
C THR A 96 -10.20 -0.09 -0.31
N THR A 97 -10.77 0.42 -1.40
CA THR A 97 -11.63 1.59 -1.36
C THR A 97 -13.03 1.17 -0.92
N GLU A 98 -13.59 1.82 0.11
CA GLU A 98 -14.99 1.62 0.48
C GLU A 98 -15.91 2.21 -0.59
N THR A 99 -16.84 1.38 -1.09
CA THR A 99 -17.78 1.73 -2.16
C THR A 99 -19.19 1.33 -1.75
N THR A 100 -20.15 2.24 -1.89
CA THR A 100 -21.53 2.03 -1.40
C THR A 100 -22.42 1.20 -2.34
N PHE A 101 -22.22 1.29 -3.66
CA PHE A 101 -23.14 0.70 -4.64
C PHE A 101 -22.49 -0.30 -5.59
N LEU A 102 -21.35 0.07 -6.19
CA LEU A 102 -20.62 -0.77 -7.13
C LEU A 102 -19.19 -0.95 -6.64
N PRO A 103 -18.57 -2.14 -6.80
CA PRO A 103 -17.22 -2.43 -6.35
C PRO A 103 -16.17 -1.82 -7.30
N PHE A 104 -16.36 -0.57 -7.71
CA PHE A 104 -15.50 0.17 -8.64
C PHE A 104 -14.95 1.41 -7.95
N ASP A 105 -13.63 1.57 -7.96
CA ASP A 105 -12.97 2.74 -7.40
C ASP A 105 -12.26 3.62 -8.44
N PHE A 106 -12.38 3.28 -9.71
CA PHE A 106 -11.75 4.00 -10.83
C PHE A 106 -10.22 4.10 -10.71
N GLY A 107 -9.58 3.06 -10.13
CA GLY A 107 -8.14 2.97 -9.95
C GLY A 107 -7.61 3.68 -8.69
N ARG A 108 -8.50 4.07 -7.76
CA ARG A 108 -8.10 4.80 -6.55
C ARG A 108 -7.19 3.97 -5.65
N SER A 109 -7.52 2.70 -5.41
CA SER A 109 -6.69 1.78 -4.61
C SER A 109 -5.28 1.64 -5.18
N ARG A 110 -5.16 1.46 -6.49
CA ARG A 110 -3.88 1.45 -7.21
C ARG A 110 -3.10 2.76 -7.01
N GLN A 111 -3.75 3.91 -7.15
CA GLN A 111 -3.07 5.20 -7.02
C GLN A 111 -2.55 5.41 -5.60
N VAL A 112 -3.33 5.04 -4.58
CA VAL A 112 -2.90 5.10 -3.17
C VAL A 112 -1.63 4.28 -2.94
N ILE A 113 -1.52 3.06 -3.49
CA ILE A 113 -0.28 2.26 -3.37
C ILE A 113 0.92 2.99 -3.98
N ILE A 114 0.75 3.59 -5.16
CA ILE A 114 1.83 4.29 -5.85
C ILE A 114 2.28 5.53 -5.05
N ASP A 115 1.32 6.28 -4.52
CA ASP A 115 1.59 7.46 -3.70
C ASP A 115 2.29 7.07 -2.39
N LEU A 116 1.86 5.99 -1.73
CA LEU A 116 2.49 5.47 -0.51
C LEU A 116 3.91 4.99 -0.75
N TYR A 117 4.24 4.54 -1.96
CA TYR A 117 5.58 4.11 -2.34
C TYR A 117 6.51 5.26 -2.75
N HIS A 118 5.99 6.45 -3.08
CA HIS A 118 6.80 7.57 -3.57
C HIS A 118 7.88 8.07 -2.58
N PRO A 119 7.62 8.18 -1.26
CA PRO A 119 8.61 8.69 -0.30
C PRO A 119 9.82 7.78 -0.05
N TRP A 120 9.83 6.56 -0.59
CA TRP A 120 10.81 5.51 -0.26
C TRP A 120 11.92 5.34 -1.30
N CYS A 121 11.97 6.25 -2.29
CA CYS A 121 12.95 6.25 -3.38
C CYS A 121 14.26 6.94 -2.98
#